data_AF-A0AAN8TQC8-F1
#
_entry.id   AF-A0AAN8TQC8-F1
#
_cell.length_a   1.000
_cell.length_b   1.000
_cell.length_c   1.000
_cell.angle_alpha   90.00
_cell.angle_beta   90.00
_cell.angle_gamma   90.00
#
_symmetry.space_group_name_H-M   'P 1'
#
loop_
_entity.id
_entity.type
_entity.pdbx_description
1 polymer ?
#
loop_
_entity_poly.entity_id
_entity_poly.type
_entity_poly.pdbx_seq_one_letter_code
_entity_poly.pdbx_strand_id
1 'polypeptide(L)'
;MRKICIVEFLSVKMVKSFSGIRQDELSSLISSIRSTRGGATVLINMSEKKFWFTNSVTCRSAFGKICKGKNEFITLMKEVLFFAGGFDVADLFPSWKLLHNISGVKSRLMNAHQKVDSIMENIINEHIENKAIGKKRNGEFRDEDLVDVLLRIKENSQFQFPISNDHIKAVISDIFIAGTEASSSTIIWALSEMMRNPNVMAKAQHEVRQVFKGKKNYDEKDIEKVDISKVSD
;
A
#
# COMPACT_ATOMS: atom_id res chain seq x y z
N MET A 1 -2.42 -11.00 -16.71
CA MET A 1 -2.34 -10.27 -15.43
C MET A 1 -3.63 -9.58 -15.01
N ARG A 2 -4.23 -8.67 -15.80
CA ARG A 2 -5.45 -7.91 -15.40
C ARG A 2 -6.57 -8.76 -14.77
N LYS A 3 -6.94 -9.89 -15.40
CA LYS A 3 -7.98 -10.80 -14.86
C LYS A 3 -7.63 -11.34 -13.47
N ILE A 4 -6.36 -11.70 -13.25
CA ILE A 4 -5.87 -12.17 -11.95
C ILE A 4 -6.01 -11.07 -10.92
N CYS A 5 -5.55 -9.85 -11.20
CA CYS A 5 -5.67 -8.73 -10.25
C CYS A 5 -7.13 -8.46 -9.87
N ILE A 6 -8.05 -8.47 -10.84
CA ILE A 6 -9.48 -8.23 -10.58
C ILE A 6 -10.08 -9.33 -9.69
N VAL A 7 -9.82 -10.60 -10.02
CA VAL A 7 -10.45 -11.73 -9.32
C VAL A 7 -9.82 -11.99 -7.96
N GLU A 8 -8.49 -11.94 -7.89
CA GLU A 8 -7.72 -12.42 -6.75
C GLU A 8 -7.33 -11.30 -5.78
N PHE A 9 -7.32 -10.03 -6.20
CA PHE A 9 -6.90 -8.92 -5.32
C PHE A 9 -7.98 -7.88 -5.10
N LEU A 10 -8.64 -7.46 -6.19
CA LEU A 10 -9.61 -6.37 -6.17
C LEU A 10 -11.06 -6.87 -6.01
N SER A 11 -11.27 -8.16 -5.78
CA SER A 11 -12.59 -8.68 -5.48
C SER A 11 -13.05 -8.21 -4.12
N VAL A 12 -14.34 -7.95 -3.96
CA VAL A 12 -14.95 -7.51 -2.69
C VAL A 12 -14.55 -8.43 -1.53
N LYS A 13 -14.49 -9.74 -1.78
CA LYS A 13 -14.09 -10.74 -0.79
C LYS A 13 -12.65 -10.54 -0.32
N MET A 14 -11.73 -10.27 -1.24
CA MET A 14 -10.30 -10.08 -0.94
C MET A 14 -10.03 -8.71 -0.29
N VAL A 15 -10.73 -7.66 -0.73
CA VAL A 15 -10.64 -6.34 -0.08
C VAL A 15 -11.12 -6.42 1.37
N LYS A 16 -12.25 -7.10 1.61
CA LYS A 16 -12.81 -7.31 2.96
C LYS A 16 -11.94 -8.21 3.82
N SER A 17 -11.18 -9.15 3.24
CA SER A 17 -10.28 -9.98 4.02
C SER A 17 -9.12 -9.23 4.65
N PHE A 18 -8.69 -8.10 4.08
CA PHE A 18 -7.66 -7.24 4.66
C PHE A 18 -8.19 -6.22 5.67
N SER A 19 -9.46 -6.34 6.09
CA SER A 19 -10.06 -5.45 7.10
C SER A 19 -9.33 -5.50 8.44
N GLY A 20 -8.91 -6.70 8.88
CA GLY A 20 -8.10 -6.87 10.10
C GLY A 20 -6.80 -6.08 10.05
N ILE A 21 -6.04 -6.20 8.94
CA ILE A 21 -4.81 -5.42 8.72
C ILE A 21 -5.10 -3.92 8.82
N ARG A 22 -6.14 -3.43 8.13
CA ARG A 22 -6.50 -2.00 8.17
C ARG A 22 -6.83 -1.54 9.60
N GLN A 23 -7.58 -2.33 10.36
CA GLN A 23 -7.94 -1.99 11.73
C GLN A 23 -6.74 -1.98 12.68
N ASP A 24 -5.85 -2.95 12.57
CA ASP A 24 -4.62 -3.03 13.38
C ASP A 24 -3.70 -1.83 13.11
N GLU A 25 -3.46 -1.52 11.84
CA GLU A 25 -2.60 -0.41 11.43
C GLU A 25 -3.23 0.95 11.80
N LEU A 26 -4.55 1.06 11.69
CA LEU A 26 -5.29 2.27 12.07
C LEU A 26 -5.27 2.48 13.59
N SER A 27 -5.41 1.41 14.37
CA SER A 27 -5.27 1.45 15.82
C SER A 27 -3.87 1.91 16.24
N SER A 28 -2.84 1.42 15.55
CA SER A 28 -1.44 1.83 15.77
C SER A 28 -1.21 3.30 15.43
N LEU A 29 -1.77 3.77 14.32
CA LEU A 29 -1.74 5.19 13.93
C LEU A 29 -2.42 6.08 14.99
N ILE A 30 -3.62 5.72 15.45
CA ILE A 30 -4.36 6.46 16.48
C ILE A 30 -3.57 6.49 17.80
N SER A 31 -2.99 5.36 18.20
CA SER A 31 -2.13 5.27 19.38
C SER A 31 -0.94 6.23 19.27
N SER A 32 -0.25 6.23 18.12
CA SER A 32 0.87 7.14 17.86
C SER A 32 0.48 8.61 17.98
N ILE A 33 -0.69 9.00 17.46
CA ILE A 33 -1.23 10.37 17.56
C ILE A 33 -1.57 10.72 19.03
N ARG A 34 -2.15 9.78 19.78
CA ARG A 34 -2.54 10.02 21.18
C ARG A 34 -1.34 10.22 22.09
N SER A 35 -0.26 9.47 21.88
CA SER A 35 0.99 9.59 22.65
C SER A 35 1.68 10.94 22.46
N THR A 36 1.34 11.69 21.41
CA THR A 36 1.88 13.04 21.15
C THR A 36 1.20 14.14 21.98
N ARG A 37 0.12 13.85 22.74
CA ARG A 37 -0.68 14.84 23.49
C ARG A 37 -0.04 15.36 24.80
N GLY A 38 1.26 15.22 25.00
CA GLY A 38 1.95 15.67 26.22
C GLY A 38 2.25 17.18 26.23
N GLY A 39 1.32 17.99 26.76
CA GLY A 39 1.62 19.26 27.44
C GLY A 39 1.91 20.53 26.63
N ALA A 40 2.22 20.44 25.33
CA ALA A 40 2.36 21.61 24.45
C ALA A 40 1.70 21.35 23.09
N THR A 41 1.42 22.41 22.33
CA THR A 41 0.88 22.32 20.96
C THR A 41 1.90 21.66 20.03
N VAL A 42 2.01 20.33 20.08
CA VAL A 42 2.90 19.58 19.20
C VAL A 42 2.24 19.46 17.82
N LEU A 43 2.92 20.01 16.81
CA LEU A 43 2.50 19.85 15.42
C LEU A 43 2.69 18.39 15.00
N ILE A 44 1.64 17.78 14.44
CA ILE A 44 1.67 16.40 13.96
C ILE A 44 1.84 16.42 12.44
N ASN A 45 2.93 15.81 11.95
CA ASN A 45 3.13 15.60 10.52
C ASN A 45 2.18 14.50 10.00
N MET A 46 0.99 14.91 9.56
CA MET A 46 -0.03 13.99 9.04
C MET A 46 0.39 13.29 7.75
N SER A 47 1.28 13.89 6.95
CA SER A 47 1.79 13.28 5.72
C SER A 47 2.63 12.05 6.04
N GLU A 48 3.57 12.17 6.98
CA GLU A 48 4.40 11.05 7.44
C GLU A 48 3.55 9.94 8.08
N LYS A 49 2.58 10.31 8.93
CA LYS A 49 1.71 9.35 9.61
C LYS A 49 0.84 8.54 8.64
N LYS A 50 0.27 9.19 7.62
CA LYS A 50 -0.54 8.51 6.59
C LYS A 50 0.31 7.68 5.66
N PHE A 51 1.47 8.20 5.26
CA PHE A 51 2.43 7.45 4.47
C PHE A 51 2.83 6.15 5.19
N TRP A 52 3.19 6.23 6.47
CA TRP A 52 3.47 5.04 7.27
C TRP A 52 2.29 4.06 7.28
N PHE A 53 1.06 4.55 7.52
CA PHE A 53 -0.15 3.73 7.56
C PHE A 53 -0.41 3.00 6.23
N THR A 54 -0.40 3.72 5.10
CA THR A 54 -0.68 3.11 3.78
C THR A 54 0.38 2.09 3.39
N ASN A 55 1.66 2.36 3.66
CA ASN A 55 2.71 1.36 3.45
C ASN A 55 2.57 0.15 4.36
N SER A 56 2.21 0.36 5.62
CA SER A 56 2.10 -0.75 6.56
C SER A 56 0.97 -1.70 6.17
N VAL A 57 -0.19 -1.15 5.81
CA VAL A 57 -1.32 -1.92 5.25
C VAL A 57 -0.91 -2.64 3.97
N THR A 58 -0.25 -1.95 3.04
CA THR A 58 0.12 -2.51 1.74
C THR A 58 1.18 -3.60 1.87
N CYS A 59 2.23 -3.39 2.67
CA CYS A 59 3.25 -4.41 2.94
C CYS A 59 2.67 -5.63 3.65
N ARG A 60 1.81 -5.46 4.67
CA ARG A 60 1.19 -6.61 5.35
C ARG A 60 0.26 -7.40 4.43
N SER A 61 -0.44 -6.69 3.54
CA SER A 61 -1.29 -7.34 2.54
C SER A 61 -0.44 -8.11 1.53
N ALA A 62 0.66 -7.53 1.06
CA ALA A 62 1.52 -8.10 0.03
C ALA A 62 2.44 -9.23 0.51
N PHE A 63 3.04 -9.08 1.69
CA PHE A 63 4.14 -9.90 2.19
C PHE A 63 3.85 -10.57 3.56
N GLY A 64 2.63 -10.41 4.07
CA GLY A 64 2.26 -10.91 5.39
C GLY A 64 2.87 -10.14 6.56
N LYS A 65 2.77 -10.71 7.76
CA LYS A 65 3.16 -10.03 9.02
C LYS A 65 4.65 -9.74 9.16
N ILE A 66 5.50 -10.57 8.56
CA ILE A 66 6.96 -10.49 8.72
C ILE A 66 7.56 -10.27 7.33
N CYS A 67 7.98 -9.04 7.06
CA CYS A 67 8.71 -8.69 5.85
C CYS A 67 10.09 -8.17 6.26
N LYS A 68 11.11 -9.03 6.15
CA LYS A 68 12.50 -8.59 6.26
C LYS A 68 12.78 -7.59 5.14
N GLY A 69 13.54 -6.54 5.44
CA GLY A 69 13.83 -5.48 4.45
C GLY A 69 12.65 -4.54 4.14
N LYS A 70 11.52 -4.59 4.86
CA LYS A 70 10.35 -3.70 4.64
C LYS A 70 10.74 -2.22 4.49
N ASN A 71 11.54 -1.68 5.41
CA ASN A 71 11.92 -0.26 5.38
C ASN A 71 12.84 0.07 4.20
N GLU A 72 13.74 -0.83 3.86
CA GLU A 72 14.63 -0.70 2.69
C GLU A 72 13.81 -0.76 1.40
N PHE A 73 12.89 -1.72 1.30
CA PHE A 73 11.94 -1.84 0.18
C PHE A 73 11.12 -0.57 0.01
N ILE A 74 10.49 -0.04 1.06
CA ILE A 74 9.72 1.20 1.00
C ILE A 74 10.59 2.37 0.51
N THR A 75 11.83 2.46 0.98
CA THR A 75 12.76 3.53 0.59
C THR A 75 13.16 3.43 -0.87
N LEU A 76 13.50 2.23 -1.35
CA LEU A 76 13.86 1.99 -2.74
C LEU A 76 12.66 2.20 -3.67
N MET A 77 11.47 1.77 -3.28
CA MET A 77 10.24 1.98 -4.05
C MET A 77 9.89 3.47 -4.19
N LYS A 78 10.15 4.30 -3.17
CA LYS A 78 10.06 5.76 -3.31
C LYS A 78 11.04 6.31 -4.33
N GLU A 79 12.29 5.82 -4.31
CA GLU A 79 13.31 6.26 -5.26
C GLU A 79 12.93 5.86 -6.69
N VAL A 80 12.43 4.63 -6.88
CA VAL A 80 11.87 4.17 -8.16
C VAL A 80 10.72 5.07 -8.61
N LEU A 81 9.75 5.36 -7.74
CA LEU A 81 8.61 6.23 -8.08
C LEU A 81 9.05 7.66 -8.41
N PHE A 82 10.00 8.22 -7.67
CA PHE A 82 10.54 9.55 -7.91
C PHE A 82 11.21 9.65 -9.29
N PHE A 83 12.01 8.66 -9.67
CA PHE A 83 12.67 8.66 -10.98
C PHE A 83 11.74 8.27 -12.12
N ALA A 84 10.80 7.34 -11.90
CA ALA A 84 9.84 6.93 -12.91
C ALA A 84 8.77 8.01 -13.19
N GLY A 85 8.40 8.81 -12.19
CA GLY A 85 7.51 9.96 -12.33
C GLY A 85 8.23 11.27 -12.66
N GLY A 86 9.57 11.26 -12.65
CA GLY A 86 10.41 12.41 -12.94
C GLY A 86 10.53 12.68 -14.44
N PHE A 87 11.01 13.87 -14.77
CA PHE A 87 11.25 14.27 -16.14
C PHE A 87 12.66 13.85 -16.60
N ASP A 88 12.75 13.04 -17.66
CA ASP A 88 14.00 12.86 -18.41
C ASP A 88 13.90 13.63 -19.73
N VAL A 89 14.83 14.57 -19.96
CA VAL A 89 14.92 15.34 -21.22
C VAL A 89 14.99 14.39 -22.42
N ALA A 90 15.61 13.23 -22.22
CA ALA A 90 15.77 12.25 -23.26
C ALA A 90 14.46 11.53 -23.65
N ASP A 91 13.41 11.62 -22.82
CA ASP A 91 12.05 11.15 -23.17
C ASP A 91 11.35 12.09 -24.16
N LEU A 92 11.67 13.39 -24.13
CA LEU A 92 11.16 14.36 -25.12
C LEU A 92 11.95 14.35 -26.43
N PHE A 93 13.24 14.03 -26.37
CA PHE A 93 14.15 14.05 -27.52
C PHE A 93 14.83 12.69 -27.73
N PRO A 94 14.07 11.62 -28.03
CA PRO A 94 14.58 10.24 -28.12
C PRO A 94 15.64 10.05 -29.22
N SER A 95 15.71 10.96 -30.20
CA SER A 95 16.72 10.92 -31.27
C SER A 95 18.10 11.40 -30.81
N TRP A 96 18.20 12.12 -29.68
CA TRP A 96 19.44 12.74 -29.21
C TRP A 96 20.11 11.88 -28.15
N LYS A 97 20.76 10.80 -28.61
CA LYS A 97 21.30 9.74 -27.75
C LYS A 97 22.28 10.19 -26.66
N LEU A 98 22.93 11.34 -26.85
CA LEU A 98 23.83 11.94 -25.86
C LEU A 98 23.09 12.36 -24.59
N LEU A 99 21.82 12.78 -24.69
CA LEU A 99 21.02 13.24 -23.55
C LEU A 99 20.68 12.12 -22.57
N HIS A 100 20.51 10.87 -23.05
CA HIS A 100 20.21 9.71 -22.18
C HIS A 100 21.31 9.42 -21.14
N ASN A 101 22.53 9.91 -21.35
CA ASN A 101 23.67 9.65 -20.47
C ASN A 101 24.05 10.84 -19.59
N ILE A 102 23.43 12.02 -19.77
CA ILE A 102 23.82 13.26 -19.07
C ILE A 102 23.13 13.40 -17.71
N SER A 103 21.89 12.88 -17.57
CA SER A 103 21.08 13.09 -16.35
C SER A 103 21.44 12.15 -15.19
N GLY A 104 22.06 11.00 -15.45
CA GLY A 104 22.31 9.94 -14.45
C GLY A 104 21.04 9.25 -13.92
N VAL A 105 19.85 9.73 -14.29
CA VAL A 105 18.54 9.25 -13.83
C VAL A 105 18.36 7.77 -14.17
N LYS A 106 18.65 7.39 -15.41
CA LYS A 106 18.57 5.99 -15.88
C LYS A 106 19.43 5.04 -15.03
N SER A 107 20.67 5.43 -14.72
CA SER A 107 21.57 4.60 -13.91
C SER A 107 21.04 4.45 -12.48
N ARG A 108 20.58 5.55 -11.86
CA ARG A 108 20.00 5.51 -10.51
C ARG A 108 18.72 4.67 -10.45
N LEU A 109 17.82 4.84 -11.41
CA LEU A 109 16.61 4.04 -11.53
C LEU A 109 16.93 2.56 -11.69
N MET A 110 17.89 2.21 -12.55
CA MET A 110 18.29 0.82 -12.78
C MET A 110 18.93 0.20 -11.52
N ASN A 111 19.76 0.95 -10.80
CA ASN A 111 20.34 0.52 -9.52
C ASN A 111 19.26 0.31 -8.45
N ALA A 112 18.29 1.22 -8.33
CA ALA A 112 17.17 1.08 -7.40
C ALA A 112 16.30 -0.13 -7.77
N HIS A 113 15.99 -0.30 -9.06
CA HIS A 113 15.25 -1.45 -9.59
C HIS A 113 15.94 -2.78 -9.28
N GLN A 114 17.25 -2.89 -9.48
CA GLN A 114 18.02 -4.11 -9.15
C GLN A 114 17.96 -4.46 -7.66
N LYS A 115 18.00 -3.46 -6.77
CA LYS A 115 17.87 -3.70 -5.33
C LYS A 115 16.44 -4.14 -4.96
N VAL A 116 15.43 -3.50 -5.53
CA VAL A 116 14.02 -3.92 -5.35
C VAL A 116 13.83 -5.36 -5.85
N ASP A 117 14.38 -5.70 -7.01
CA ASP A 117 14.31 -7.03 -7.60
C ASP A 117 14.93 -8.08 -6.66
N SER A 118 16.12 -7.81 -6.13
CA SER A 118 16.80 -8.69 -5.17
C SER A 118 15.98 -8.90 -3.88
N ILE A 119 15.42 -7.82 -3.31
CA ILE A 119 14.55 -7.93 -2.12
C ILE A 119 13.32 -8.78 -2.43
N MET A 120 12.67 -8.54 -3.57
CA MET A 120 11.48 -9.28 -3.96
C MET A 120 11.77 -10.75 -4.27
N GLU A 121 12.91 -11.06 -4.89
CA GLU A 121 13.35 -12.44 -5.13
C GLU A 121 13.59 -13.17 -3.79
N ASN A 122 14.24 -12.51 -2.82
CA ASN A 122 14.43 -13.06 -1.48
C ASN A 122 13.09 -13.32 -0.77
N ILE A 123 12.13 -12.40 -0.88
CA ILE A 123 10.79 -12.57 -0.34
C ILE A 123 10.11 -13.77 -1.00
N ILE A 124 10.12 -13.87 -2.33
CA ILE A 124 9.51 -15.00 -3.06
C ILE A 124 10.13 -16.33 -2.62
N ASN A 125 11.45 -16.40 -2.55
CA ASN A 125 12.16 -17.61 -2.13
C ASN A 125 11.82 -18.00 -0.69
N GLU A 126 11.74 -17.02 0.23
CA GLU A 126 11.31 -17.27 1.61
C GLU A 126 9.88 -17.87 1.67
N HIS A 127 8.95 -17.40 0.82
CA HIS A 127 7.59 -17.99 0.76
C HIS A 127 7.59 -19.41 0.22
N ILE A 128 8.39 -19.69 -0.83
CA ILE A 128 8.55 -21.03 -1.40
C ILE A 128 9.14 -22.00 -0.37
N GLU A 129 10.22 -21.60 0.31
CA GLU A 129 10.89 -22.41 1.34
C GLU A 129 9.97 -22.68 2.53
N ASN A 130 9.30 -21.64 3.06
CA ASN A 130 8.37 -21.78 4.17
C ASN A 130 7.23 -22.77 3.83
N LYS A 131 6.72 -22.72 2.59
CA LYS A 131 5.72 -23.66 2.10
C LYS A 131 6.26 -25.10 1.99
N ALA A 132 7.47 -25.27 1.47
CA ALA A 132 8.09 -26.59 1.29
C ALA A 132 8.32 -27.32 2.62
N ILE A 133 8.69 -26.59 3.68
CA ILE A 133 8.90 -27.16 5.02
C ILE A 133 7.61 -27.25 5.85
N GLY A 134 6.44 -26.95 5.26
CA GLY A 134 5.14 -26.99 5.94
C GLY A 134 5.01 -25.97 7.07
N LYS A 135 5.83 -24.90 7.08
CA LYS A 135 5.73 -23.84 8.06
C LYS A 135 4.40 -23.10 7.84
N LYS A 136 3.76 -22.72 8.94
CA LYS A 136 2.58 -21.86 8.87
C LYS A 136 2.94 -20.58 8.11
N ARG A 137 2.17 -20.28 7.07
CA ARG A 137 2.30 -19.05 6.28
C ARG A 137 1.99 -17.82 7.13
N ASN A 138 2.54 -16.69 6.73
CA ASN A 138 2.48 -15.43 7.49
C ASN A 138 1.35 -14.50 7.05
N GLY A 139 0.55 -14.92 6.08
CA GLY A 139 -0.62 -14.19 5.60
C GLY A 139 -1.74 -14.12 6.62
N GLU A 140 -2.54 -13.06 6.55
CA GLU A 140 -3.61 -12.82 7.53
C GLU A 140 -4.96 -13.34 7.08
N PHE A 141 -5.12 -13.67 5.80
CA PHE A 141 -6.34 -14.24 5.26
C PHE A 141 -6.10 -15.67 4.78
N ARG A 142 -6.76 -16.65 5.41
CA ARG A 142 -6.56 -18.09 5.10
C ARG A 142 -5.10 -18.53 5.21
N ASP A 143 -4.34 -17.85 6.08
CA ASP A 143 -2.89 -17.96 6.14
C ASP A 143 -2.22 -17.67 4.77
N GLU A 144 -2.70 -16.71 3.97
CA GLU A 144 -2.09 -16.31 2.69
C GLU A 144 -2.01 -14.79 2.55
N ASP A 145 -0.91 -14.31 1.99
CA ASP A 145 -0.75 -12.95 1.47
C ASP A 145 -0.78 -12.92 -0.07
N LEU A 146 -0.61 -11.74 -0.68
CA LEU A 146 -0.68 -11.62 -2.14
C LEU A 146 0.43 -12.40 -2.86
N VAL A 147 1.62 -12.56 -2.26
CA VAL A 147 2.71 -13.37 -2.82
C VAL A 147 2.33 -14.85 -2.79
N ASP A 148 1.79 -15.34 -1.67
CA ASP A 148 1.27 -16.71 -1.56
C ASP A 148 0.18 -17.00 -2.61
N VAL A 149 -0.74 -16.06 -2.80
CA VAL A 149 -1.81 -16.16 -3.81
C VAL A 149 -1.21 -16.27 -5.21
N LEU A 150 -0.24 -15.42 -5.56
CA LEU A 150 0.41 -15.47 -6.87
C LEU A 150 1.24 -16.74 -7.10
N LEU A 151 1.93 -17.23 -6.07
CA LEU A 151 2.66 -18.50 -6.13
C LEU A 151 1.72 -19.69 -6.34
N ARG A 152 0.57 -19.72 -5.66
CA ARG A 152 -0.47 -20.74 -5.88
C ARG A 152 -0.99 -20.69 -7.31
N ILE A 153 -1.23 -19.50 -7.86
CA ILE A 153 -1.70 -19.32 -9.23
C ILE A 153 -0.62 -19.75 -10.23
N LYS A 154 0.65 -19.45 -9.96
CA LYS A 154 1.80 -19.89 -10.76
C LYS A 154 1.89 -21.42 -10.84
N GLU A 155 1.64 -22.12 -9.73
CA GLU A 155 1.65 -23.59 -9.70
C GLU A 155 0.43 -24.21 -10.39
N ASN A 156 -0.69 -23.48 -10.48
CA ASN A 156 -1.91 -23.97 -11.08
C ASN A 156 -1.86 -23.83 -12.62
N SER A 157 -1.71 -24.95 -13.33
CA SER A 157 -1.57 -25.01 -14.79
C SER A 157 -2.83 -24.63 -15.59
N GLN A 158 -3.87 -24.12 -14.95
CA GLN A 158 -5.15 -23.76 -15.58
C GLN A 158 -5.11 -22.45 -16.38
N PHE A 159 -4.04 -21.66 -16.27
CA PHE A 159 -3.90 -20.42 -17.04
C PHE A 159 -3.23 -20.67 -18.39
N GLN A 160 -3.77 -20.07 -19.46
CA GLN A 160 -3.22 -20.15 -20.82
C GLN A 160 -1.79 -19.61 -20.96
N PHE A 161 -1.31 -18.85 -19.97
CA PHE A 161 0.03 -18.25 -19.95
C PHE A 161 0.73 -18.56 -18.63
N PRO A 162 1.99 -19.05 -18.65
CA PRO A 162 2.74 -19.33 -17.44
C PRO A 162 3.09 -18.03 -16.71
N ILE A 163 2.86 -18.01 -15.40
CA ILE A 163 3.30 -16.91 -14.53
C ILE A 163 4.75 -17.18 -14.12
N SER A 164 5.59 -16.15 -14.21
CA SER A 164 7.01 -16.21 -13.81
C SER A 164 7.22 -15.41 -12.52
N ASN A 165 8.37 -15.55 -11.87
CA ASN A 165 8.71 -14.71 -10.73
C ASN A 165 8.70 -13.23 -11.12
N ASP A 166 9.20 -12.87 -12.31
CA ASP A 166 9.18 -11.48 -12.79
C ASP A 166 7.76 -10.91 -12.89
N HIS A 167 6.78 -11.71 -13.32
CA HIS A 167 5.38 -11.30 -13.31
C HIS A 167 4.85 -11.05 -11.89
N ILE A 168 5.26 -11.88 -10.91
CA ILE A 168 4.88 -11.70 -9.49
C ILE A 168 5.51 -10.41 -8.95
N LYS A 169 6.82 -10.23 -9.16
CA LYS A 169 7.58 -9.04 -8.74
C LYS A 169 6.95 -7.76 -9.30
N ALA A 170 6.70 -7.73 -10.60
CA ALA A 170 6.10 -6.57 -11.27
C ALA A 170 4.71 -6.21 -10.70
N VAL A 171 3.84 -7.21 -10.48
CA VAL A 171 2.48 -6.95 -9.98
C VAL A 171 2.48 -6.46 -8.54
N ILE A 172 3.33 -7.02 -7.68
CA ILE A 172 3.43 -6.55 -6.29
C ILE A 172 4.01 -5.13 -6.24
N SER A 173 5.03 -4.82 -7.04
CA SER A 173 5.57 -3.46 -7.16
C SER A 173 4.52 -2.46 -7.64
N ASP A 174 3.69 -2.82 -8.63
CA ASP A 174 2.60 -1.99 -9.14
C ASP A 174 1.53 -1.71 -8.08
N ILE A 175 1.08 -2.75 -7.37
CA ILE A 175 0.13 -2.62 -6.24
C ILE A 175 0.71 -1.72 -5.15
N PHE A 176 1.99 -1.84 -4.86
CA PHE A 176 2.65 -1.03 -3.85
C PHE A 176 2.68 0.46 -4.21
N ILE A 177 3.08 0.77 -5.44
CA ILE A 177 3.13 2.15 -5.95
C ILE A 177 1.72 2.76 -5.97
N ALA A 178 0.78 2.07 -6.62
CA ALA A 178 -0.58 2.56 -6.80
C ALA A 178 -1.33 2.66 -5.46
N GLY A 179 -1.16 1.69 -4.56
CA GLY A 179 -1.86 1.60 -3.30
C GLY A 179 -1.38 2.63 -2.27
N THR A 180 -0.08 2.89 -2.20
CA THR A 180 0.50 3.73 -1.14
C THR A 180 0.35 5.22 -1.43
N GLU A 181 0.88 5.70 -2.57
CA GLU A 181 1.00 7.14 -2.84
C GLU A 181 -0.38 7.76 -3.04
N ALA A 182 -1.17 7.23 -3.99
CA ALA A 182 -2.49 7.76 -4.33
C ALA A 182 -3.45 7.79 -3.13
N SER A 183 -3.49 6.71 -2.33
CA SER A 183 -4.33 6.66 -1.12
C SER A 183 -3.86 7.67 -0.08
N SER A 184 -2.55 7.80 0.12
CA SER A 184 -2.01 8.76 1.10
C SER A 184 -2.33 10.21 0.72
N SER A 185 -2.15 10.58 -0.55
CA SER A 185 -2.47 11.91 -1.07
C SER A 185 -3.96 12.21 -0.95
N THR A 186 -4.82 11.24 -1.28
CA THR A 186 -6.29 11.40 -1.18
C THR A 186 -6.71 11.70 0.26
N ILE A 187 -6.20 10.95 1.24
CA ILE A 187 -6.51 11.18 2.66
C ILE A 187 -5.94 12.54 3.10
N ILE A 188 -4.76 12.96 2.62
CA ILE A 188 -4.19 14.29 2.89
C ILE A 188 -5.11 15.39 2.40
N TRP A 189 -5.50 15.37 1.13
CA TRP A 189 -6.42 16.35 0.57
C TRP A 189 -7.76 16.38 1.29
N ALA A 190 -8.34 15.21 1.59
CA ALA A 190 -9.59 15.15 2.33
C ALA A 190 -9.49 15.81 3.72
N LEU A 191 -8.42 15.54 4.49
CA LEU A 191 -8.24 16.22 5.77
C LEU A 191 -8.01 17.73 5.61
N SER A 192 -7.19 18.12 4.63
CA SER A 192 -6.91 19.54 4.37
C SER A 192 -8.18 20.32 4.02
N GLU A 193 -9.02 19.77 3.13
CA GLU A 193 -10.27 20.42 2.72
C GLU A 193 -11.29 20.44 3.85
N MET A 194 -11.39 19.40 4.68
CA MET A 194 -12.23 19.45 5.88
C MET A 194 -11.72 20.48 6.88
N MET A 195 -10.41 20.62 7.09
CA MET A 195 -9.85 21.61 8.00
C MET A 195 -10.07 23.06 7.52
N ARG A 196 -10.09 23.28 6.20
CA ARG A 196 -10.38 24.58 5.60
C ARG A 196 -11.87 24.94 5.62
N ASN A 197 -12.76 23.94 5.75
CA ASN A 197 -14.21 24.11 5.75
C ASN A 197 -14.83 23.60 7.08
N PRO A 198 -14.88 24.44 8.14
CA PRO A 198 -15.34 24.02 9.47
C PRO A 198 -16.75 23.41 9.49
N ASN A 199 -17.66 23.87 8.62
CA ASN A 199 -19.01 23.34 8.49
C ASN A 199 -19.00 21.88 8.02
N VAL A 200 -18.19 21.57 6.99
CA VAL A 200 -18.01 20.21 6.47
C VAL A 200 -17.39 19.31 7.53
N MET A 201 -16.34 19.79 8.23
CA MET A 201 -15.74 19.05 9.35
C MET A 201 -16.76 18.75 10.46
N ALA A 202 -17.60 19.72 10.82
CA ALA A 202 -18.62 19.54 11.86
C ALA A 202 -19.67 18.50 11.45
N LYS A 203 -20.15 18.54 10.20
CA LYS A 203 -21.07 17.54 9.63
C LYS A 203 -20.46 16.14 9.63
N ALA A 204 -19.22 16.00 9.16
CA ALA A 204 -18.49 14.72 9.16
C ALA A 204 -18.36 14.13 10.57
N GLN A 205 -17.93 14.94 11.54
CA GLN A 205 -17.84 14.50 12.94
C GLN A 205 -19.20 14.15 13.54
N HIS A 206 -20.26 14.87 13.19
CA HIS A 206 -21.62 14.59 13.65
C HIS A 206 -22.09 13.23 13.12
N GLU A 207 -21.98 12.98 11.81
CA GLU A 207 -22.39 11.70 11.20
C GLU A 207 -21.65 10.52 11.83
N VAL A 208 -20.33 10.62 11.98
CA VAL A 208 -19.53 9.59 12.66
C VAL A 208 -20.02 9.38 14.10
N ARG A 209 -20.23 10.44 14.89
CA ARG A 209 -20.72 10.30 16.27
C ARG A 209 -22.10 9.64 16.33
N GLN A 210 -23.00 9.95 15.38
CA GLN A 210 -24.34 9.37 15.32
C GLN A 210 -24.34 7.90 14.93
N VAL A 211 -23.53 7.51 13.95
CA VAL A 211 -23.46 6.12 13.47
C VAL A 211 -22.79 5.23 14.51
N PHE A 212 -21.65 5.67 15.07
CA PHE A 212 -20.85 4.84 15.97
C PHE A 212 -21.28 4.92 17.44
N LYS A 213 -22.05 5.94 17.86
CA LYS A 213 -22.61 6.10 19.22
C LYS A 213 -21.63 5.81 20.37
N GLY A 214 -20.37 6.23 20.22
CA GLY A 214 -19.32 6.03 21.23
C GLY A 214 -18.69 4.63 21.27
N LYS A 215 -18.98 3.77 20.28
CA LYS A 215 -18.32 2.46 20.12
C LYS A 215 -16.81 2.64 19.96
N LYS A 216 -16.02 1.96 20.79
CA LYS A 216 -14.54 2.04 20.77
C LYS A 216 -13.90 1.21 19.65
N ASN A 217 -14.52 0.08 19.31
CA ASN A 217 -14.06 -0.83 18.27
C ASN A 217 -15.11 -0.86 17.16
N TYR A 218 -14.76 -0.50 15.95
CA TYR A 218 -15.66 -0.52 14.80
C TYR A 218 -15.18 -1.55 13.78
N ASP A 219 -16.11 -2.11 13.03
CA ASP A 219 -15.81 -2.96 11.88
C ASP A 219 -16.21 -2.27 10.57
N GLU A 220 -15.91 -2.92 9.45
CA GLU A 220 -16.19 -2.38 8.12
C GLU A 220 -17.70 -2.23 7.86
N LYS A 221 -18.55 -3.04 8.50
CA LYS A 221 -20.01 -2.93 8.37
C LYS A 221 -20.55 -1.69 9.08
N ASP A 222 -19.88 -1.24 10.13
CA ASP A 222 -20.22 0.03 10.77
C ASP A 222 -19.81 1.22 9.89
N ILE A 223 -18.69 1.11 9.16
CA ILE A 223 -18.26 2.13 8.20
C ILE A 223 -19.25 2.23 7.03
N GLU A 224 -19.80 1.10 6.54
CA GLU A 224 -20.82 1.07 5.48
C GLU A 224 -22.11 1.83 5.85
N LYS A 225 -22.35 2.13 7.13
CA LYS A 225 -23.50 2.91 7.60
C LYS A 225 -23.28 4.43 7.58
N VAL A 226 -22.03 4.88 7.40
CA VAL A 226 -21.70 6.32 7.34
C VAL A 226 -22.16 6.86 6.00
N ASP A 227 -23.09 7.82 6.03
CA ASP A 227 -23.57 8.46 4.82
C ASP A 227 -22.74 9.69 4.46
N ILE A 228 -21.89 9.53 3.45
CA ILE A 228 -20.93 10.55 3.03
C ILE A 228 -21.65 11.70 2.30
N SER A 229 -22.82 11.50 1.68
CA SER A 229 -23.52 12.58 0.97
C SER A 229 -24.04 13.66 1.91
N LYS A 230 -24.28 13.32 3.19
CA LYS A 230 -24.66 14.30 4.23
C LYS A 230 -23.54 15.26 4.62
N VAL A 231 -22.31 15.00 4.17
CA VAL A 231 -21.10 15.78 4.50
C VAL A 231 -20.79 16.81 3.41
N SER A 232 -21.19 16.57 2.17
CA SER A 232 -20.81 17.35 0.98
C SER A 232 -21.71 18.55 0.66
N ASP A 233 -22.91 18.62 1.24
CA ASP A 233 -23.80 19.81 1.20
C ASP A 233 -23.40 20.85 2.25
#